data_AF-A0A1C7LYS5-F1
#
_entry.id   AF-A0A1C7LYS5-F1
#
_cell.length_a   1.000
_cell.length_b   1.000
_cell.length_c   1.000
_cell.angle_alpha   90.00
_cell.angle_beta   90.00
_cell.angle_gamma   90.00
#
_symmetry.space_group_name_H-M   'P 1'
#
loop_
_entity.id
_entity.type
_entity.pdbx_description
1 polymer ?
#
loop_
_entity_poly.entity_id
_entity_poly.type
_entity_poly.pdbx_seq_one_letter_code
_entity_poly.pdbx_strand_id
1 'polypeptide(L)'
;MSPPRPHLGKGRTIRPGQKIHASVAFCPKRYTPKARLPRKIKDNWHDLVGMGDRFDMDWTRKWNGLLELDIFDTESAVSLVNHFKGLSTHGEDIAMWIHRLNMMTHTHEGRRTLGGVPGAAKSLLLSIKNEWRSAMKVAVIDAVQSFVYYPIPCMKDNPPDPGLSLVLVSLLDHGPTYYNSIAKFLEKFLAERWLILGSNEEKAWCMDALSIFCAEFNDEAFDQLWKQVLSSTPGLRDAILTECMSESSKLAHIGLSLIKHLARHEQYHEIPDATLAITLLKHEREDVRMECLQTIAFLVRDKHVRCNMAKAWVTGLGDVLQDTSWRVRVASLDVIRVLIQSSSVDEGVHNQIMDSTIWTSLPAVLNHDHEDVREAGLRLIEGSLAHDLFRRAMVNEQTGDTPLRRFNLHKLLNDDCVRVRWQCRRTLAKSAKYDDTQHELQK
;
A
#
# COMPACT_ATOMS: atom_id res chain seq x y z
N MET A 1 17.61 36.27 69.97
CA MET A 1 16.98 36.11 68.64
C MET A 1 16.26 34.77 68.62
N SER A 2 14.95 34.76 68.44
CA SER A 2 14.15 33.53 68.38
C SER A 2 14.20 32.96 66.95
N PRO A 3 14.28 31.62 66.78
CA PRO A 3 14.29 31.01 65.45
C PRO A 3 12.94 31.26 64.74
N PRO A 4 12.94 31.40 63.40
CA PRO A 4 11.71 31.61 62.65
C PRO A 4 10.81 30.37 62.78
N ARG A 5 9.56 30.59 63.19
CA ARG A 5 8.56 29.52 63.28
C ARG A 5 8.15 29.09 61.86
N PRO A 6 8.02 27.78 61.58
CA PRO A 6 7.54 27.32 60.28
C PRO A 6 6.11 27.82 60.03
N HIS A 7 5.84 28.34 58.84
CA HIS A 7 4.51 28.78 58.42
C HIS A 7 3.53 27.60 58.45
N LEU A 8 2.61 27.59 59.41
CA LEU A 8 1.43 26.73 59.43
C LEU A 8 0.42 27.23 58.39
N GLY A 9 0.69 26.97 57.12
CA GLY A 9 -0.18 27.38 56.01
C GLY A 9 -1.58 26.77 56.14
N LYS A 10 -2.59 27.59 56.47
CA LYS A 10 -4.00 27.29 56.20
C LYS A 10 -4.10 27.05 54.69
N GLY A 11 -4.39 25.82 54.28
CA GLY A 11 -4.16 25.40 52.89
C GLY A 11 -4.79 26.32 51.84
N ARG A 12 -4.09 26.46 50.71
CA ARG A 12 -4.44 27.43 49.66
C ARG A 12 -5.66 26.97 48.85
N THR A 13 -6.49 27.92 48.43
CA THR A 13 -7.50 27.65 47.40
C THR A 13 -6.81 27.66 46.03
N ILE A 14 -6.97 26.59 45.26
CA ILE A 14 -6.48 26.51 43.88
C ILE A 14 -7.32 27.48 43.05
N ARG A 15 -6.67 28.44 42.40
CA ARG A 15 -7.31 29.46 41.56
C ARG A 15 -7.54 28.92 40.14
N PRO A 16 -8.49 29.49 39.37
CA PRO A 16 -8.60 29.19 37.95
C PRO A 16 -7.25 29.30 37.23
N GLY A 17 -6.90 28.27 36.44
CA GLY A 17 -5.61 28.17 35.74
C GLY A 17 -4.47 27.55 36.56
N GLN A 18 -4.62 27.35 37.87
CA GLN A 18 -3.64 26.59 38.66
C GLN A 18 -3.91 25.09 38.54
N LYS A 19 -2.87 24.33 38.22
CA LYS A 19 -2.92 22.87 38.07
C LYS A 19 -2.55 22.15 39.39
N ILE A 20 -2.98 20.90 39.52
CA ILE A 20 -2.83 20.02 40.69
C ILE A 20 -1.85 18.92 40.32
N HIS A 21 -0.76 18.82 41.05
CA HIS A 21 0.24 17.80 40.81
C HIS A 21 -0.33 16.36 40.87
N ALA A 22 -0.05 15.54 39.86
CA ALA A 22 -0.56 14.17 39.71
C ALA A 22 -0.28 13.27 40.91
N SER A 23 0.85 13.48 41.59
CA SER A 23 1.25 12.74 42.79
C SER A 23 0.18 12.72 43.88
N VAL A 24 -0.73 13.70 43.92
CA VAL A 24 -1.88 13.70 44.84
C VAL A 24 -2.79 12.49 44.61
N ALA A 25 -2.93 12.04 43.36
CA ALA A 25 -3.72 10.86 43.02
C ALA A 25 -3.08 9.55 43.50
N PHE A 26 -1.76 9.51 43.57
CA PHE A 26 -0.99 8.36 44.07
C PHE A 26 -0.79 8.38 45.58
N CYS A 27 -1.26 9.42 46.28
CA CYS A 27 -1.26 9.42 47.74
C CYS A 27 -2.20 8.33 48.28
N PRO A 28 -1.91 7.75 49.47
CA PRO A 28 -2.82 6.82 50.12
C PRO A 28 -4.21 7.43 50.28
N LYS A 29 -5.30 6.65 50.16
CA LYS A 29 -6.69 7.15 50.30
C LYS A 29 -6.97 7.95 51.58
N ARG A 30 -6.18 7.75 52.63
CA ARG A 30 -6.23 8.51 53.90
C ARG A 30 -5.58 9.90 53.84
N TYR A 31 -4.87 10.23 52.77
CA TYR A 31 -4.28 11.54 52.58
C TYR A 31 -5.38 12.58 52.38
N THR A 32 -5.31 13.68 53.12
CA THR A 32 -6.27 14.78 53.01
C THR A 32 -5.54 15.99 52.46
N PRO A 33 -5.75 16.35 51.17
CA PRO A 33 -5.15 17.53 50.59
C PRO A 33 -5.57 18.77 51.39
N LYS A 34 -4.60 19.56 51.83
CA LYS A 34 -4.90 20.82 52.56
C LYS A 34 -5.43 21.90 51.61
N ALA A 35 -5.16 21.79 50.32
CA ALA A 35 -5.64 22.73 49.31
C ALA A 35 -7.15 22.58 49.09
N ARG A 36 -7.82 23.66 48.69
CA ARG A 36 -9.27 23.62 48.35
C ARG A 36 -9.46 23.74 46.84
N LEU A 37 -10.28 22.86 46.27
CA LEU A 37 -10.68 22.95 44.86
C LEU A 37 -11.59 24.17 44.64
N PRO A 38 -11.56 24.79 43.44
CA PRO A 38 -12.55 25.79 43.05
C PRO A 38 -13.99 25.30 43.26
N ARG A 39 -14.87 26.16 43.82
CA ARG A 39 -16.28 25.84 44.10
C ARG A 39 -17.09 25.31 42.90
N LYS A 40 -16.61 25.57 41.67
CA LYS A 40 -17.27 25.15 40.42
C LYS A 40 -16.97 23.70 40.03
N ILE A 41 -15.94 23.09 40.60
CA ILE A 41 -15.61 21.68 40.40
C ILE A 41 -16.41 20.91 41.43
N LYS A 42 -17.41 20.14 40.97
CA LYS A 42 -18.25 19.31 41.84
C LYS A 42 -17.49 18.13 42.45
N ASP A 43 -16.29 17.85 41.96
CA ASP A 43 -15.49 16.71 42.38
C ASP A 43 -14.79 16.97 43.71
N ASN A 44 -14.96 16.04 44.63
CA ASN A 44 -14.29 16.08 45.92
C ASN A 44 -12.87 15.51 45.77
N TRP A 45 -11.92 15.92 46.63
CA TRP A 45 -10.57 15.35 46.62
C TRP A 45 -10.56 13.82 46.77
N HIS A 46 -11.59 13.24 47.39
CA HIS A 46 -11.78 11.79 47.50
C HIS A 46 -11.91 11.08 46.15
N ASP A 47 -12.30 11.78 45.10
CA ASP A 47 -12.39 11.24 43.74
C ASP A 47 -11.05 11.29 42.99
N LEU A 48 -10.01 11.88 43.59
CA LEU A 48 -8.65 11.96 43.05
C LEU A 48 -7.67 11.16 43.89
N VAL A 49 -7.68 11.35 45.22
CA VAL A 49 -6.70 10.77 46.13
C VAL A 49 -6.84 9.25 46.21
N GLY A 50 -5.75 8.54 45.94
CA GLY A 50 -5.70 7.08 45.94
C GLY A 50 -6.44 6.44 44.77
N MET A 51 -6.79 7.22 43.74
CA MET A 51 -7.28 6.74 42.44
C MET A 51 -6.15 6.53 41.43
N GLY A 52 -4.96 7.05 41.72
CA GLY A 52 -3.80 6.90 40.85
C GLY A 52 -3.37 5.45 40.75
N ASP A 53 -3.73 4.80 39.65
CA ASP A 53 -3.13 3.55 39.20
C ASP A 53 -2.03 3.87 38.18
N ARG A 54 -0.86 3.23 38.32
CA ARG A 54 0.27 3.42 37.41
C ARG A 54 0.04 2.74 36.06
N PHE A 55 -0.87 1.77 36.03
CA PHE A 55 -1.18 0.95 34.87
C PHE A 55 -2.53 1.31 34.23
N ASP A 56 -3.36 2.08 34.93
CA ASP A 56 -4.64 2.62 34.44
C ASP A 56 -4.74 4.11 34.76
N MET A 57 -4.59 4.95 33.74
CA MET A 57 -4.69 6.41 33.87
C MET A 57 -6.03 6.97 33.38
N ASP A 58 -7.05 6.15 33.14
CA ASP A 58 -8.37 6.65 32.68
C ASP A 58 -9.02 7.62 33.65
N TRP A 59 -8.69 7.50 34.95
CA TRP A 59 -9.07 8.46 35.97
C TRP A 59 -8.62 9.89 35.64
N THR A 60 -7.53 10.09 34.89
CA THR A 60 -7.04 11.43 34.52
C THR A 60 -7.99 12.19 33.58
N ARG A 61 -8.82 11.49 32.78
CA ARG A 61 -9.78 12.14 31.87
C ARG A 61 -10.77 13.01 32.62
N LYS A 62 -11.24 12.56 33.80
CA LYS A 62 -12.16 13.31 34.66
C LYS A 62 -11.54 14.63 35.17
N TRP A 63 -10.21 14.68 35.26
CA TRP A 63 -9.45 15.79 35.82
C TRP A 63 -8.66 16.58 34.75
N ASN A 64 -9.04 16.43 33.47
CA ASN A 64 -8.38 17.11 32.36
C ASN A 64 -8.37 18.63 32.55
N GLY A 65 -7.21 19.27 32.29
CA GLY A 65 -7.01 20.70 32.49
C GLY A 65 -6.80 21.16 33.94
N LEU A 66 -7.01 20.29 34.92
CA LEU A 66 -6.80 20.57 36.34
C LEU A 66 -5.58 19.86 36.92
N LEU A 67 -5.12 18.76 36.31
CA LEU A 67 -3.89 18.10 36.73
C LEU A 67 -2.65 18.71 36.07
N GLU A 68 -1.64 18.97 36.89
CA GLU A 68 -0.25 19.12 36.48
C GLU A 68 0.32 17.72 36.53
N LEU A 69 0.38 17.07 35.37
CA LEU A 69 1.08 15.81 35.27
C LEU A 69 2.54 16.17 34.99
N ASP A 70 3.44 15.91 35.96
CA ASP A 70 4.90 16.00 35.76
C ASP A 70 5.35 15.24 34.52
N ILE A 71 4.55 14.25 34.08
CA ILE A 71 4.75 13.52 32.84
C ILE A 71 4.83 14.43 31.60
N PHE A 72 4.44 15.71 31.67
CA PHE A 72 4.53 16.68 30.59
C PHE A 72 5.70 17.67 30.72
N ASP A 73 6.55 17.55 31.75
CA ASP A 73 7.79 18.31 31.83
C ASP A 73 8.84 17.78 30.85
N THR A 74 9.81 18.63 30.52
CA THR A 74 10.85 18.30 29.54
C THR A 74 11.71 17.12 30.02
N GLU A 75 11.97 17.00 31.32
CA GLU A 75 12.78 15.92 31.90
C GLU A 75 12.09 14.56 31.75
N SER A 76 10.77 14.50 31.96
CA SER A 76 9.94 13.32 31.77
C SER A 76 9.83 12.93 30.31
N ALA A 77 9.70 13.89 29.40
CA ALA A 77 9.72 13.64 27.97
C ALA A 77 11.08 13.05 27.52
N VAL A 78 12.20 13.64 28.00
CA VAL A 78 13.56 13.14 27.74
C VAL A 78 13.75 11.75 28.33
N SER A 79 13.32 11.53 29.57
CA SER A 79 13.37 10.23 30.24
C SER A 79 12.59 9.18 29.46
N LEU A 80 11.36 9.48 29.03
CA LEU A 80 10.55 8.59 28.22
C LEU A 80 11.25 8.21 26.91
N VAL A 81 11.77 9.19 26.16
CA VAL A 81 12.49 8.95 24.91
C VAL A 81 13.75 8.11 25.14
N ASN A 82 14.50 8.39 26.21
CA ASN A 82 15.70 7.61 26.54
C ASN A 82 15.37 6.19 26.99
N HIS A 83 14.25 5.98 27.68
CA HIS A 83 13.77 4.64 27.98
C HIS A 83 13.48 3.89 26.68
N PHE A 84 12.74 4.48 25.73
CA PHE A 84 12.50 3.86 24.42
C PHE A 84 13.80 3.49 23.68
N LYS A 85 14.86 4.29 23.78
CA LYS A 85 16.18 3.93 23.21
C LYS A 85 16.82 2.72 23.90
N GLY A 86 16.65 2.59 25.21
CA GLY A 86 17.29 1.58 26.04
C GLY A 86 16.45 0.35 26.37
N LEU A 87 15.21 0.27 25.88
CA LEU A 87 14.30 -0.84 26.21
C LEU A 87 14.89 -2.18 25.74
N SER A 88 15.16 -3.05 26.71
CA SER A 88 15.32 -4.49 26.50
C SER A 88 13.95 -5.14 26.30
N THR A 89 13.93 -6.38 25.78
CA THR A 89 12.76 -7.11 25.26
C THR A 89 11.65 -7.45 26.29
N HIS A 90 11.65 -6.87 27.49
CA HIS A 90 10.68 -7.21 28.54
C HIS A 90 9.33 -6.48 28.30
N GLY A 91 8.30 -7.25 27.94
CA GLY A 91 7.02 -6.73 27.43
C GLY A 91 6.18 -5.89 28.41
N GLU A 92 6.29 -6.14 29.73
CA GLU A 92 5.51 -5.41 30.75
C GLU A 92 5.96 -3.96 30.89
N ASP A 93 7.27 -3.69 30.79
CA ASP A 93 7.81 -2.34 30.83
C ASP A 93 7.40 -1.54 29.58
N ILE A 94 7.44 -2.17 28.40
CA ILE A 94 7.08 -1.54 27.12
C ILE A 94 5.63 -1.06 27.14
N ALA A 95 4.69 -1.88 27.64
CA ALA A 95 3.27 -1.51 27.68
C ALA A 95 3.02 -0.24 28.51
N MET A 96 3.69 -0.12 29.67
CA MET A 96 3.62 1.07 30.51
C MET A 96 4.16 2.31 29.78
N TRP A 97 5.29 2.20 29.09
CA TRP A 97 5.89 3.33 28.36
C TRP A 97 5.06 3.76 27.15
N ILE A 98 4.46 2.81 26.43
CA ILE A 98 3.51 3.08 25.35
C ILE A 98 2.27 3.80 25.89
N HIS A 99 1.75 3.37 27.03
CA HIS A 99 0.63 4.05 27.68
C HIS A 99 0.99 5.50 28.07
N ARG A 100 2.18 5.72 28.64
CA ARG A 100 2.68 7.08 28.94
C ARG A 100 2.85 7.94 27.68
N LEU A 101 3.41 7.37 26.61
CA LEU A 101 3.56 8.04 25.32
C LEU A 101 2.20 8.48 24.78
N ASN A 102 1.22 7.57 24.79
CA ASN A 102 -0.16 7.87 24.43
C ASN A 102 -0.72 9.02 25.27
N MET A 103 -0.58 8.97 26.60
CA MET A 103 -1.06 10.06 27.46
C MET A 103 -0.46 11.42 27.10
N MET A 104 0.85 11.46 26.82
CA MET A 104 1.52 12.68 26.35
C MET A 104 0.97 13.16 25.01
N THR A 105 0.67 12.25 24.08
CA THR A 105 0.21 12.62 22.74
C THR A 105 -1.27 13.01 22.68
N HIS A 106 -2.07 12.63 23.68
CA HIS A 106 -3.48 13.03 23.79
C HIS A 106 -3.67 14.50 24.23
N THR A 107 -2.65 15.15 24.79
CA THR A 107 -2.72 16.55 25.23
C THR A 107 -1.93 17.46 24.31
N HIS A 108 -2.31 18.74 24.22
CA HIS A 108 -1.54 19.70 23.43
C HIS A 108 -0.18 19.99 24.07
N GLU A 109 -0.13 20.14 25.40
CA GLU A 109 1.12 20.34 26.14
C GLU A 109 2.07 19.15 26.01
N GLY A 110 1.61 17.91 26.19
CA GLY A 110 2.47 16.73 26.05
C GLY A 110 3.02 16.57 24.63
N ARG A 111 2.22 16.83 23.58
CA ARG A 111 2.70 16.87 22.18
C ARG A 111 3.75 17.94 21.95
N ARG A 112 3.55 19.14 22.52
CA ARG A 112 4.52 20.23 22.45
C ARG A 112 5.82 19.86 23.17
N THR A 113 5.73 19.28 24.38
CA THR A 113 6.90 18.87 25.15
C THR A 113 7.68 17.77 24.42
N LEU A 114 7.02 16.72 23.94
CA LEU A 114 7.66 15.65 23.16
C LEU A 114 8.31 16.18 21.87
N GLY A 115 7.60 17.04 21.13
CA GLY A 115 8.14 17.67 19.92
C GLY A 115 9.32 18.62 20.21
N GLY A 116 9.44 19.12 21.45
CA GLY A 116 10.56 19.93 21.91
C GLY A 116 11.82 19.13 22.26
N VAL A 117 11.73 17.79 22.39
CA VAL A 117 12.90 16.94 22.68
C VAL A 117 13.67 16.64 21.38
N PRO A 118 14.94 17.06 21.27
CA PRO A 118 15.73 16.86 20.04
C PRO A 118 15.83 15.37 19.66
N GLY A 119 15.45 15.04 18.43
CA GLY A 119 15.51 13.67 17.91
C GLY A 119 14.51 12.69 18.52
N ALA A 120 13.50 13.16 19.27
CA ALA A 120 12.49 12.30 19.89
C ALA A 120 11.75 11.43 18.86
N ALA A 121 11.29 12.03 17.76
CA ALA A 121 10.61 11.32 16.69
C ALA A 121 11.43 10.15 16.15
N LYS A 122 12.68 10.42 15.73
CA LYS A 122 13.61 9.40 15.25
C LYS A 122 13.83 8.30 16.30
N SER A 123 14.09 8.70 17.54
CA SER A 123 14.37 7.77 18.65
C SER A 123 13.18 6.86 18.96
N LEU A 124 11.97 7.40 18.95
CA LEU A 124 10.74 6.65 19.15
C LEU A 124 10.49 5.68 17.99
N LEU A 125 10.62 6.13 16.74
CA LEU A 125 10.46 5.23 15.59
C LEU A 125 11.48 4.09 15.61
N LEU A 126 12.77 4.38 15.83
CA LEU A 126 13.83 3.36 15.90
C LEU A 126 13.71 2.42 17.10
N SER A 127 12.92 2.78 18.11
CA SER A 127 12.65 1.89 19.24
C SER A 127 11.67 0.76 18.89
N ILE A 128 10.88 0.91 17.82
CA ILE A 128 9.93 -0.11 17.38
C ILE A 128 10.69 -1.40 17.04
N LYS A 129 10.35 -2.50 17.71
CA LYS A 129 10.91 -3.84 17.43
C LYS A 129 9.92 -4.73 16.71
N ASN A 130 10.43 -5.70 15.97
CA ASN A 130 9.59 -6.63 15.20
C ASN A 130 8.67 -7.44 16.12
N GLU A 131 9.16 -7.86 17.29
CA GLU A 131 8.42 -8.64 18.29
C GLU A 131 7.32 -7.87 19.04
N TRP A 132 7.24 -6.54 18.90
CA TRP A 132 6.20 -5.77 19.57
C TRP A 132 4.81 -6.06 19.01
N ARG A 133 3.78 -6.00 19.87
CA ARG A 133 2.39 -6.08 19.43
C ARG A 133 2.09 -4.91 18.49
N SER A 134 1.35 -5.17 17.42
CA SER A 134 1.00 -4.19 16.38
C SER A 134 0.42 -2.89 16.95
N ALA A 135 -0.50 -2.99 17.91
CA ALA A 135 -1.08 -1.84 18.60
C ALA A 135 -0.05 -0.93 19.29
N MET A 136 1.04 -1.51 19.81
CA MET A 136 2.13 -0.74 20.41
C MET A 136 2.93 0.01 19.35
N LYS A 137 3.24 -0.66 18.24
CA LYS A 137 3.97 -0.01 17.14
C LYS A 137 3.15 1.16 16.58
N VAL A 138 1.85 0.96 16.38
CA VAL A 138 0.93 2.01 15.91
C VAL A 138 0.81 3.16 16.89
N ALA A 139 0.74 2.87 18.20
CA ALA A 139 0.75 3.92 19.22
C ALA A 139 1.99 4.83 19.12
N VAL A 140 3.16 4.26 18.82
CA VAL A 140 4.37 5.06 18.56
C VAL A 140 4.24 5.90 17.30
N ILE A 141 3.71 5.34 16.20
CA ILE A 141 3.49 6.08 14.95
C ILE A 141 2.53 7.25 15.18
N ASP A 142 1.35 6.97 15.74
CA ASP A 142 0.30 7.96 15.99
C ASP A 142 0.85 9.05 16.92
N ALA A 143 1.65 8.67 17.91
CA ALA A 143 2.34 9.61 18.78
C ALA A 143 3.26 10.54 18.00
N VAL A 144 4.13 10.00 17.16
CA VAL A 144 5.09 10.76 16.35
C VAL A 144 4.38 11.66 15.34
N GLN A 145 3.31 11.18 14.69
CA GLN A 145 2.48 11.98 13.79
C GLN A 145 1.88 13.21 14.47
N SER A 146 1.54 13.07 15.76
CA SER A 146 0.85 14.10 16.53
C SER A 146 1.75 15.28 16.91
N PHE A 147 3.07 15.20 16.75
CA PHE A 147 3.98 16.26 17.16
C PHE A 147 3.69 17.57 16.40
N VAL A 148 3.43 18.64 17.17
CA VAL A 148 2.99 19.97 16.67
C VAL A 148 4.10 20.65 15.85
N TYR A 149 5.34 20.47 16.28
CA TYR A 149 6.53 20.88 15.56
C TYR A 149 7.23 19.58 15.18
N TYR A 150 6.88 19.07 14.01
CA TYR A 150 7.55 17.94 13.41
C TYR A 150 8.50 18.46 12.34
N PRO A 151 9.63 19.09 12.68
CA PRO A 151 10.65 19.23 11.66
C PRO A 151 11.26 17.80 11.55
N ILE A 152 11.05 17.17 10.40
CA ILE A 152 11.83 16.01 9.92
C ILE A 152 13.37 16.27 9.77
N PRO A 153 14.01 17.45 10.01
CA PRO A 153 15.46 17.55 10.10
C PRO A 153 16.14 16.50 10.97
N CYS A 154 15.48 15.98 12.01
CA CYS A 154 16.04 14.88 12.81
C CYS A 154 16.11 13.52 12.09
N MET A 155 15.59 13.41 10.86
CA MET A 155 15.78 12.25 9.99
C MET A 155 16.59 12.59 8.72
N LYS A 156 17.09 13.82 8.59
CA LYS A 156 18.00 14.24 7.50
C LYS A 156 19.42 13.70 7.67
N ASP A 157 19.63 12.73 8.55
CA ASP A 157 20.93 12.06 8.61
C ASP A 157 21.25 11.53 7.23
N ASN A 158 22.39 11.94 6.71
CA ASN A 158 22.91 11.53 5.42
C ASN A 158 24.15 10.68 5.71
N PRO A 159 24.15 9.37 5.43
CA PRO A 159 23.06 8.61 4.78
C PRO A 159 21.86 8.35 5.71
N PRO A 160 20.65 8.15 5.14
CA PRO A 160 19.46 7.82 5.89
C PRO A 160 19.66 6.56 6.73
N ASP A 161 19.21 6.60 7.98
CA ASP A 161 19.33 5.50 8.92
C ASP A 161 18.54 4.26 8.42
N PRO A 162 19.21 3.15 8.07
CA PRO A 162 18.54 1.96 7.54
C PRO A 162 17.56 1.35 8.55
N GLY A 163 17.70 1.66 9.85
CA GLY A 163 16.77 1.23 10.88
C GLY A 163 15.35 1.76 10.67
N LEU A 164 15.18 2.96 10.09
CA LEU A 164 13.85 3.52 9.87
C LEU A 164 13.12 2.77 8.75
N SER A 165 13.80 2.42 7.67
CA SER A 165 13.22 1.59 6.61
C SER A 165 12.78 0.24 7.17
N LEU A 166 13.62 -0.41 7.99
CA LEU A 166 13.27 -1.69 8.64
C LEU A 166 12.06 -1.55 9.56
N VAL A 167 11.97 -0.46 10.33
CA VAL A 167 10.78 -0.18 11.16
C VAL A 167 9.55 -0.05 10.28
N LEU A 168 9.64 0.72 9.19
CA LEU A 168 8.56 0.93 8.23
C LEU A 168 8.09 -0.38 7.58
N VAL A 169 9.03 -1.25 7.17
CA VAL A 169 8.70 -2.60 6.68
C VAL A 169 8.00 -3.40 7.77
N SER A 170 8.56 -3.42 8.98
CA SER A 170 8.03 -4.22 10.09
C SER A 170 6.62 -3.85 10.53
N LEU A 171 6.12 -2.67 10.11
CA LEU A 171 4.77 -2.20 10.38
C LEU A 171 3.75 -2.81 9.41
N LEU A 172 4.19 -3.29 8.26
CA LEU A 172 3.36 -3.87 7.20
C LEU A 172 2.91 -5.30 7.49
N ASP A 173 3.73 -6.05 8.24
CA ASP A 173 3.46 -7.44 8.62
C ASP A 173 2.19 -7.60 9.50
N HIS A 174 1.59 -6.51 9.97
CA HIS A 174 0.58 -6.53 11.04
C HIS A 174 -0.88 -6.46 10.58
N GLY A 175 -1.11 -6.61 9.27
CA GLY A 175 -2.44 -6.77 8.69
C GLY A 175 -3.31 -5.49 8.62
N PRO A 176 -4.53 -5.60 8.08
CA PRO A 176 -5.28 -4.45 7.56
C PRO A 176 -5.71 -3.39 8.57
N THR A 177 -5.84 -3.75 9.85
CA THR A 177 -6.34 -2.88 10.91
C THR A 177 -5.51 -1.59 11.08
N TYR A 178 -4.24 -1.62 10.70
CA TYR A 178 -3.29 -0.54 10.97
C TYR A 178 -2.88 0.24 9.71
N TYR A 179 -3.35 -0.15 8.54
CA TYR A 179 -2.94 0.42 7.27
C TYR A 179 -3.26 1.90 7.15
N ASN A 180 -4.38 2.37 7.71
CA ASN A 180 -4.71 3.80 7.69
C ASN A 180 -3.73 4.66 8.49
N SER A 181 -3.29 4.22 9.68
CA SER A 181 -2.29 4.97 10.46
C SER A 181 -0.93 4.98 9.76
N ILE A 182 -0.53 3.84 9.19
CA ILE A 182 0.73 3.73 8.44
C ILE A 182 0.68 4.60 7.18
N ALA A 183 -0.41 4.55 6.43
CA ALA A 183 -0.61 5.36 5.23
C ALA A 183 -0.56 6.86 5.55
N LYS A 184 -1.22 7.32 6.62
CA LYS A 184 -1.16 8.72 7.06
C LYS A 184 0.25 9.13 7.47
N PHE A 185 1.01 8.21 8.07
CA PHE A 185 2.39 8.47 8.45
C PHE A 185 3.23 8.67 7.20
N LEU A 186 3.10 7.75 6.23
CA LEU A 186 3.82 7.78 4.97
C LEU A 186 3.46 8.98 4.14
N GLU A 187 2.18 9.32 4.06
CA GLU A 187 1.69 10.53 3.39
C GLU A 187 2.39 11.77 3.95
N LYS A 188 2.33 11.98 5.27
CA LYS A 188 2.99 13.13 5.92
C LYS A 188 4.51 13.09 5.72
N PHE A 189 5.10 11.91 5.87
CA PHE A 189 6.53 11.69 5.74
C PHE A 189 7.03 11.98 4.33
N LEU A 190 6.34 11.48 3.31
CA LEU A 190 6.63 11.72 1.89
C LEU A 190 6.37 13.17 1.53
N ALA A 191 5.25 13.77 1.92
CA ALA A 191 4.95 15.17 1.63
C ALA A 191 6.04 16.10 2.16
N GLU A 192 6.45 15.92 3.42
CA GLU A 192 7.48 16.75 4.03
C GLU A 192 8.88 16.47 3.45
N ARG A 193 9.23 15.21 3.18
CA ARG A 193 10.50 14.87 2.52
C ARG A 193 10.50 15.47 1.12
N TRP A 194 9.58 15.04 0.28
CA TRP A 194 9.49 15.35 -1.15
C TRP A 194 9.56 16.84 -1.45
N LEU A 195 8.86 17.68 -0.67
CA LEU A 195 8.89 19.15 -0.82
C LEU A 195 10.26 19.77 -0.48
N ILE A 196 11.06 19.09 0.35
CA ILE A 196 12.38 19.55 0.80
C ILE A 196 13.51 18.98 -0.08
N LEU A 197 13.29 17.88 -0.82
CA LEU A 197 14.35 17.19 -1.55
C LEU A 197 14.75 17.92 -2.83
N GLY A 198 15.93 18.56 -2.80
CA GLY A 198 16.60 19.04 -4.01
C GLY A 198 17.55 18.01 -4.65
N SER A 199 17.92 16.93 -3.93
CA SER A 199 18.92 15.97 -4.38
C SER A 199 18.29 14.68 -4.95
N ASN A 200 18.94 14.07 -5.95
CA ASN A 200 18.49 12.82 -6.55
C ASN A 200 18.60 11.62 -5.57
N GLU A 201 19.56 11.65 -4.65
CA GLU A 201 19.78 10.58 -3.67
C GLU A 201 18.61 10.42 -2.70
N GLU A 202 18.07 11.53 -2.19
CA GLU A 202 16.95 11.49 -1.25
C GLU A 202 15.65 11.05 -1.95
N LYS A 203 15.46 11.42 -3.23
CA LYS A 203 14.33 10.95 -4.03
C LYS A 203 14.41 9.44 -4.23
N ALA A 204 15.59 8.94 -4.58
CA ALA A 204 15.82 7.50 -4.72
C ALA A 204 15.50 6.73 -3.43
N TRP A 205 15.84 7.29 -2.27
CA TRP A 205 15.50 6.69 -0.98
C TRP A 205 13.98 6.70 -0.70
N CYS A 206 13.26 7.79 -0.99
CA CYS A 206 11.80 7.82 -0.85
C CYS A 206 11.12 6.78 -1.76
N MET A 207 11.65 6.61 -2.96
CA MET A 207 11.17 5.58 -3.87
C MET A 207 11.54 4.18 -3.38
N ASP A 208 12.72 3.97 -2.79
CA ASP A 208 13.07 2.68 -2.19
C ASP A 208 12.10 2.30 -1.07
N ALA A 209 11.79 3.25 -0.18
CA ALA A 209 10.77 3.05 0.86
C ALA A 209 9.41 2.71 0.24
N LEU A 210 8.92 3.51 -0.72
CA LEU A 210 7.67 3.25 -1.44
C LEU A 210 7.66 1.86 -2.11
N SER A 211 8.78 1.41 -2.67
CA SER A 211 8.86 0.10 -3.33
C SER A 211 8.62 -1.05 -2.36
N ILE A 212 9.14 -0.94 -1.14
CA ILE A 212 8.93 -1.93 -0.09
C ILE A 212 7.44 -1.95 0.28
N PHE A 213 6.82 -0.77 0.42
CA PHE A 213 5.38 -0.69 0.65
C PHE A 213 4.57 -1.34 -0.49
N CYS A 214 4.93 -1.06 -1.74
CA CYS A 214 4.26 -1.63 -2.91
C CYS A 214 4.35 -3.17 -2.96
N ALA A 215 5.43 -3.74 -2.46
CA ALA A 215 5.64 -5.19 -2.47
C ALA A 215 4.83 -5.94 -1.40
N GLU A 216 4.60 -5.32 -0.23
CA GLU A 216 4.00 -5.99 0.93
C GLU A 216 2.48 -5.78 1.07
N PHE A 217 1.92 -4.72 0.47
CA PHE A 217 0.49 -4.42 0.60
C PHE A 217 -0.38 -5.21 -0.37
N ASN A 218 -1.54 -5.66 0.13
CA ASN A 218 -2.62 -6.12 -0.74
C ASN A 218 -3.31 -4.93 -1.45
N ASP A 219 -4.09 -5.25 -2.48
CA ASP A 219 -4.72 -4.25 -3.35
C ASP A 219 -5.57 -3.18 -2.64
N GLU A 220 -6.28 -3.54 -1.56
CA GLU A 220 -7.17 -2.62 -0.84
C GLU A 220 -6.40 -1.62 0.04
N ALA A 221 -5.39 -2.11 0.76
CA ALA A 221 -4.49 -1.28 1.56
C ALA A 221 -3.79 -0.24 0.70
N PHE A 222 -3.38 -0.70 -0.46
CA PHE A 222 -2.61 0.06 -1.41
C PHE A 222 -3.45 1.18 -2.04
N ASP A 223 -4.73 0.91 -2.30
CA ASP A 223 -5.67 1.94 -2.74
C ASP A 223 -5.85 3.06 -1.70
N GLN A 224 -5.91 2.72 -0.41
CA GLN A 224 -5.99 3.73 0.65
C GLN A 224 -4.70 4.56 0.74
N LEU A 225 -3.54 3.91 0.59
CA LEU A 225 -2.25 4.58 0.59
C LEU A 225 -2.16 5.57 -0.57
N TRP A 226 -2.44 5.15 -1.81
CA TRP A 226 -2.38 6.06 -2.95
C TRP A 226 -3.38 7.19 -2.84
N LYS A 227 -4.62 6.92 -2.41
CA LYS A 227 -5.61 7.97 -2.20
C LYS A 227 -5.09 9.07 -1.28
N GLN A 228 -4.45 8.68 -0.19
CA GLN A 228 -3.84 9.62 0.77
C GLN A 228 -2.65 10.36 0.17
N VAL A 229 -1.68 9.61 -0.36
CA VAL A 229 -0.44 10.15 -0.94
C VAL A 229 -0.72 11.12 -2.09
N LEU A 230 -1.61 10.76 -3.02
CA LEU A 230 -1.97 11.60 -4.17
C LEU A 230 -2.74 12.86 -3.75
N SER A 231 -3.59 12.76 -2.72
CA SER A 231 -4.33 13.93 -2.22
C SER A 231 -3.42 14.98 -1.58
N SER A 232 -2.32 14.54 -0.98
CA SER A 232 -1.43 15.42 -0.20
C SER A 232 -0.16 15.81 -0.94
N THR A 233 0.22 15.09 -2.00
CA THR A 233 1.39 15.43 -2.81
C THR A 233 1.13 15.22 -4.30
N PRO A 234 0.36 16.10 -4.97
CA PRO A 234 0.02 15.93 -6.38
C PRO A 234 1.24 15.81 -7.31
N GLY A 235 2.32 16.54 -7.03
CA GLY A 235 3.55 16.50 -7.83
C GLY A 235 4.35 15.19 -7.70
N LEU A 236 4.06 14.35 -6.69
CA LEU A 236 4.70 13.04 -6.55
C LEU A 236 4.22 12.08 -7.65
N ARG A 237 2.96 12.19 -8.07
CA ARG A 237 2.39 11.38 -9.17
C ARG A 237 3.21 11.51 -10.44
N ASP A 238 3.38 12.76 -10.89
CA ASP A 238 4.05 13.05 -12.16
C ASP A 238 5.54 12.65 -12.11
N ALA A 239 6.15 12.79 -10.94
CA ALA A 239 7.54 12.40 -10.73
C ALA A 239 7.73 10.88 -10.71
N ILE A 240 6.85 10.14 -10.03
CA ILE A 240 6.86 8.67 -10.08
C ILE A 240 6.78 8.23 -11.53
N LEU A 241 5.79 8.71 -12.27
CA LEU A 241 5.55 8.26 -13.65
C LEU A 241 6.71 8.59 -14.59
N THR A 242 7.43 9.68 -14.33
CA THR A 242 8.65 10.04 -15.06
C THR A 242 9.82 9.11 -14.73
N GLU A 243 10.03 8.80 -13.45
CA GLU A 243 11.16 7.98 -12.96
C GLU A 243 10.96 6.47 -13.19
N CYS A 244 9.71 6.02 -13.36
CA CYS A 244 9.37 4.62 -13.59
C CYS A 244 9.85 4.07 -14.94
N MET A 245 10.32 4.94 -15.85
CA MET A 245 10.99 4.55 -17.10
C MET A 245 12.45 4.11 -16.90
N SER A 246 12.99 4.19 -15.69
CA SER A 246 14.34 3.72 -15.38
C SER A 246 14.45 2.19 -15.39
N GLU A 247 15.68 1.68 -15.53
CA GLU A 247 16.00 0.23 -15.47
C GLU A 247 15.74 -0.41 -14.09
N SER A 248 15.27 0.37 -13.11
CA SER A 248 15.03 -0.13 -11.76
C SER A 248 13.69 -0.85 -11.64
N SER A 249 13.73 -2.17 -11.47
CA SER A 249 12.55 -2.99 -11.16
C SER A 249 11.69 -2.48 -10.00
N LYS A 250 12.30 -1.88 -8.97
CA LYS A 250 11.58 -1.26 -7.85
C LYS A 250 10.75 -0.07 -8.29
N LEU A 251 11.34 0.80 -9.12
CA LEU A 251 10.65 1.96 -9.68
C LEU A 251 9.53 1.54 -10.62
N ALA A 252 9.78 0.53 -11.47
CA ALA A 252 8.77 -0.05 -12.34
C ALA A 252 7.54 -0.53 -11.54
N HIS A 253 7.75 -1.29 -10.45
CA HIS A 253 6.67 -1.75 -9.59
C HIS A 253 5.84 -0.60 -8.99
N ILE A 254 6.48 0.45 -8.47
CA ILE A 254 5.75 1.62 -7.93
C ILE A 254 4.89 2.28 -9.01
N GLY A 255 5.45 2.48 -10.20
CA GLY A 255 4.74 3.13 -11.31
C GLY A 255 3.55 2.32 -11.80
N LEU A 256 3.75 1.04 -12.04
CA LEU A 256 2.69 0.12 -12.44
C LEU A 256 1.58 0.07 -11.38
N SER A 257 1.97 0.04 -10.10
CA SER A 257 1.00 -0.02 -9.02
C SER A 257 0.21 1.30 -8.87
N LEU A 258 0.83 2.46 -9.12
CA LEU A 258 0.14 3.75 -9.25
C LEU A 258 -0.83 3.76 -10.44
N ILE A 259 -0.39 3.30 -11.62
CA ILE A 259 -1.25 3.23 -12.82
C ILE A 259 -2.45 2.33 -12.55
N LYS A 260 -2.23 1.17 -11.93
CA LYS A 260 -3.27 0.22 -11.56
C LYS A 260 -4.28 0.84 -10.59
N HIS A 261 -3.82 1.60 -9.60
CA HIS A 261 -4.69 2.37 -8.71
C HIS A 261 -5.57 3.35 -9.49
N LEU A 262 -4.96 4.22 -10.31
CA LEU A 262 -5.68 5.20 -11.12
C LEU A 262 -6.72 4.52 -12.04
N ALA A 263 -6.34 3.41 -12.68
CA ALA A 263 -7.23 2.65 -13.55
C ALA A 263 -8.39 1.99 -12.79
N ARG A 264 -8.18 1.50 -11.57
CA ARG A 264 -9.25 0.92 -10.73
C ARG A 264 -10.30 1.94 -10.31
N HIS A 265 -9.89 3.19 -10.08
CA HIS A 265 -10.77 4.29 -9.71
C HIS A 265 -11.28 5.08 -10.92
N GLU A 266 -11.14 4.53 -12.14
CA GLU A 266 -11.58 5.15 -13.40
C GLU A 266 -10.94 6.52 -13.68
N GLN A 267 -9.80 6.83 -13.06
CA GLN A 267 -9.03 8.06 -13.23
C GLN A 267 -8.06 7.96 -14.43
N TYR A 268 -8.52 7.43 -15.55
CA TYR A 268 -7.69 7.18 -16.73
C TYR A 268 -7.06 8.46 -17.32
N HIS A 269 -7.73 9.60 -17.16
CA HIS A 269 -7.24 10.91 -17.59
C HIS A 269 -6.03 11.41 -16.80
N GLU A 270 -5.76 10.82 -15.63
CA GLU A 270 -4.58 11.13 -14.81
C GLU A 270 -3.37 10.27 -15.18
N ILE A 271 -3.52 9.33 -16.11
CA ILE A 271 -2.44 8.47 -16.59
C ILE A 271 -1.82 9.17 -17.82
N PRO A 272 -0.67 9.85 -17.67
CA PRO A 272 -0.10 10.71 -18.70
C PRO A 272 0.39 9.90 -19.90
N ASP A 273 0.85 8.67 -19.65
CA ASP A 273 1.38 7.79 -20.69
C ASP A 273 1.16 6.31 -20.37
N ALA A 274 0.17 5.71 -21.03
CA ALA A 274 -0.10 4.28 -20.92
C ALA A 274 0.95 3.41 -21.67
N THR A 275 1.84 4.00 -22.47
CA THR A 275 2.91 3.29 -23.17
C THR A 275 3.98 2.76 -22.22
N LEU A 276 4.12 3.36 -21.03
CA LEU A 276 5.03 2.90 -19.97
C LEU A 276 4.85 1.39 -19.68
N ALA A 277 3.61 0.93 -19.55
CA ALA A 277 3.31 -0.48 -19.28
C ALA A 277 3.77 -1.40 -20.42
N ILE A 278 3.83 -0.92 -21.66
CA ILE A 278 4.30 -1.68 -22.83
C ILE A 278 5.81 -1.75 -22.85
N THR A 279 6.48 -0.64 -22.59
CA THR A 279 7.95 -0.58 -22.55
C THR A 279 8.49 -1.56 -21.53
N LEU A 280 7.84 -1.64 -20.37
CA LEU A 280 8.22 -2.55 -19.29
C LEU A 280 7.87 -4.04 -19.56
N LEU A 281 7.10 -4.37 -20.61
CA LEU A 281 6.95 -5.78 -21.04
C LEU A 281 8.27 -6.40 -21.52
N LYS A 282 9.28 -5.58 -21.85
CA LYS A 282 10.62 -6.03 -22.25
C LYS A 282 11.61 -6.07 -21.09
N HIS A 283 11.15 -5.81 -19.86
CA HIS A 283 11.99 -5.79 -18.67
C HIS A 283 12.59 -7.18 -18.40
N GLU A 284 13.84 -7.26 -17.96
CA GLU A 284 14.58 -8.53 -17.76
C GLU A 284 13.93 -9.44 -16.69
N ARG A 285 13.37 -8.84 -15.64
CA ARG A 285 12.73 -9.56 -14.54
C ARG A 285 11.27 -9.93 -14.82
N GLU A 286 10.95 -11.20 -14.59
CA GLU A 286 9.62 -11.79 -14.80
C GLU A 286 8.53 -11.12 -13.96
N ASP A 287 8.81 -10.81 -12.69
CA ASP A 287 7.84 -10.19 -11.77
C ASP A 287 7.37 -8.82 -12.27
N VAL A 288 8.27 -8.00 -12.83
CA VAL A 288 7.92 -6.72 -13.44
C VAL A 288 7.03 -6.94 -14.67
N ARG A 289 7.37 -7.89 -15.55
CA ARG A 289 6.56 -8.20 -16.75
C ARG A 289 5.15 -8.68 -16.38
N MET A 290 5.04 -9.50 -15.34
CA MET A 290 3.75 -9.96 -14.82
C MET A 290 2.91 -8.79 -14.30
N GLU A 291 3.51 -7.87 -13.54
CA GLU A 291 2.84 -6.67 -13.04
C GLU A 291 2.39 -5.73 -14.17
N CYS A 292 3.18 -5.65 -15.26
CA CYS A 292 2.80 -4.92 -16.47
C CYS A 292 1.54 -5.49 -17.10
N LEU A 293 1.48 -6.82 -17.27
CA LEU A 293 0.33 -7.49 -17.86
C LEU A 293 -0.94 -7.30 -17.01
N GLN A 294 -0.83 -7.39 -15.68
CA GLN A 294 -1.94 -7.08 -14.79
C GLN A 294 -2.40 -5.64 -14.94
N THR A 295 -1.46 -4.69 -15.01
CA THR A 295 -1.75 -3.26 -15.21
C THR A 295 -2.46 -3.02 -16.53
N ILE A 296 -1.98 -3.63 -17.64
CA ILE A 296 -2.64 -3.55 -18.94
C ILE A 296 -4.06 -4.11 -18.88
N ALA A 297 -4.30 -5.21 -18.14
CA ALA A 297 -5.66 -5.76 -17.96
C ALA A 297 -6.66 -4.77 -17.32
N PHE A 298 -6.18 -3.81 -16.51
CA PHE A 298 -7.01 -2.71 -15.99
C PHE A 298 -7.17 -1.58 -17.00
N LEU A 299 -6.10 -1.23 -17.72
CA LEU A 299 -6.10 -0.17 -18.73
C LEU A 299 -7.02 -0.49 -19.92
N VAL A 300 -7.06 -1.75 -20.36
CA VAL A 300 -7.93 -2.19 -21.47
C VAL A 300 -9.42 -2.06 -21.15
N ARG A 301 -9.82 -1.72 -19.93
CA ARG A 301 -11.25 -1.51 -19.61
C ARG A 301 -11.76 -0.15 -20.08
N ASP A 302 -10.88 0.85 -20.16
CA ASP A 302 -11.25 2.17 -20.66
C ASP A 302 -11.26 2.22 -22.19
N LYS A 303 -12.34 2.78 -22.75
CA LYS A 303 -12.49 2.89 -24.21
C LYS A 303 -11.47 3.84 -24.83
N HIS A 304 -11.18 4.98 -24.19
CA HIS A 304 -10.27 5.97 -24.75
C HIS A 304 -8.84 5.44 -24.78
N VAL A 305 -8.37 4.86 -23.66
CA VAL A 305 -7.06 4.23 -23.58
C VAL A 305 -6.96 3.08 -24.58
N ARG A 306 -7.97 2.19 -24.69
CA ARG A 306 -7.99 1.15 -25.73
C ARG A 306 -7.82 1.69 -27.14
N CYS A 307 -8.63 2.67 -27.54
CA CYS A 307 -8.55 3.22 -28.90
C CYS A 307 -7.17 3.80 -29.22
N ASN A 308 -6.53 4.46 -28.24
CA ASN A 308 -5.21 5.07 -28.44
C ASN A 308 -4.08 4.05 -28.40
N MET A 309 -4.20 3.00 -27.57
CA MET A 309 -3.11 2.08 -27.25
C MET A 309 -3.18 0.73 -27.93
N ALA A 310 -4.32 0.38 -28.56
CA ALA A 310 -4.56 -0.97 -29.10
C ALA A 310 -3.42 -1.47 -29.99
N LYS A 311 -2.93 -0.65 -30.93
CA LYS A 311 -1.88 -1.07 -31.86
C LYS A 311 -0.59 -1.43 -31.13
N ALA A 312 -0.20 -0.60 -30.17
CA ALA A 312 0.99 -0.81 -29.36
C ALA A 312 0.83 -2.05 -28.46
N TRP A 313 -0.34 -2.23 -27.82
CA TRP A 313 -0.63 -3.43 -27.03
C TRP A 313 -0.63 -4.70 -27.85
N VAL A 314 -1.28 -4.71 -29.00
CA VAL A 314 -1.32 -5.86 -29.90
C VAL A 314 0.08 -6.28 -30.34
N THR A 315 0.94 -5.29 -30.66
CA THR A 315 2.33 -5.56 -31.03
C THR A 315 3.11 -6.12 -29.85
N GLY A 316 3.09 -5.42 -28.69
CA GLY A 316 3.83 -5.83 -27.51
C GLY A 316 3.38 -7.17 -26.94
N LEU A 317 2.07 -7.43 -26.87
CA LEU A 317 1.51 -8.70 -26.41
C LEU A 317 1.86 -9.85 -27.36
N GLY A 318 1.90 -9.59 -28.67
CA GLY A 318 2.37 -10.54 -29.67
C GLY A 318 3.82 -10.96 -29.47
N ASP A 319 4.71 -10.01 -29.21
CA ASP A 319 6.12 -10.27 -28.86
C ASP A 319 6.21 -11.13 -27.58
N VAL A 320 5.39 -10.82 -26.56
CA VAL A 320 5.36 -11.53 -25.27
C VAL A 320 4.88 -12.98 -25.39
N LEU A 321 4.15 -13.37 -26.45
CA LEU A 321 3.80 -14.78 -26.68
C LEU A 321 5.03 -15.66 -26.92
N GLN A 322 6.18 -15.05 -27.23
CA GLN A 322 7.48 -15.73 -27.38
C GLN A 322 8.35 -15.66 -26.10
N ASP A 323 7.85 -15.09 -24.99
CA ASP A 323 8.61 -14.94 -23.73
C ASP A 323 9.11 -16.29 -23.19
N THR A 324 10.25 -16.35 -22.51
CA THR A 324 10.74 -17.62 -21.96
C THR A 324 9.93 -18.12 -20.76
N SER A 325 9.23 -17.24 -20.04
CA SER A 325 8.35 -17.60 -18.94
C SER A 325 6.95 -17.99 -19.46
N TRP A 326 6.54 -19.22 -19.15
CA TRP A 326 5.19 -19.69 -19.44
C TRP A 326 4.13 -18.88 -18.69
N ARG A 327 4.43 -18.34 -17.49
CA ARG A 327 3.50 -17.54 -16.69
C ARG A 327 3.19 -16.21 -17.38
N VAL A 328 4.23 -15.57 -17.91
CA VAL A 328 4.11 -14.34 -18.68
C VAL A 328 3.30 -14.58 -19.96
N ARG A 329 3.52 -15.69 -20.66
CA ARG A 329 2.68 -16.07 -21.82
C ARG A 329 1.20 -16.26 -21.45
N VAL A 330 0.92 -16.98 -20.37
CA VAL A 330 -0.46 -17.20 -19.87
C VAL A 330 -1.13 -15.85 -19.56
N ALA A 331 -0.46 -14.98 -18.80
CA ALA A 331 -0.99 -13.67 -18.47
C ALA A 331 -1.21 -12.80 -19.72
N SER A 332 -0.32 -12.86 -20.71
CA SER A 332 -0.48 -12.16 -21.99
C SER A 332 -1.72 -12.64 -22.75
N LEU A 333 -1.95 -13.95 -22.83
CA LEU A 333 -3.14 -14.53 -23.46
C LEU A 333 -4.43 -14.09 -22.75
N ASP A 334 -4.42 -14.03 -21.42
CA ASP A 334 -5.56 -13.52 -20.65
C ASP A 334 -5.80 -12.03 -20.91
N VAL A 335 -4.76 -11.20 -21.01
CA VAL A 335 -4.88 -9.78 -21.38
C VAL A 335 -5.45 -9.61 -22.79
N ILE A 336 -4.96 -10.37 -23.77
CA ILE A 336 -5.48 -10.37 -25.14
C ILE A 336 -6.97 -10.74 -25.14
N ARG A 337 -7.36 -11.76 -24.36
CA ARG A 337 -8.77 -12.15 -24.23
C ARG A 337 -9.62 -11.00 -23.66
N VAL A 338 -9.16 -10.34 -22.59
CA VAL A 338 -9.87 -9.19 -22.00
C VAL A 338 -9.96 -8.04 -22.99
N LEU A 339 -8.91 -7.77 -23.76
CA LEU A 339 -8.91 -6.75 -24.82
C LEU A 339 -9.98 -7.04 -25.88
N ILE A 340 -10.06 -8.28 -26.38
CA ILE A 340 -11.11 -8.68 -27.34
C ILE A 340 -12.50 -8.49 -26.76
N GLN A 341 -12.71 -8.96 -25.53
CA GLN A 341 -14.02 -8.93 -24.85
C GLN A 341 -14.48 -7.50 -24.52
N SER A 342 -13.55 -6.60 -24.22
CA SER A 342 -13.86 -5.23 -23.81
C SER A 342 -14.03 -4.29 -25.00
N SER A 343 -13.54 -4.66 -26.19
CA SER A 343 -13.61 -3.83 -27.40
C SER A 343 -14.89 -4.02 -28.21
N SER A 344 -15.45 -2.91 -28.70
CA SER A 344 -16.47 -2.94 -29.75
C SER A 344 -15.84 -3.07 -31.14
N VAL A 345 -16.65 -3.49 -32.11
CA VAL A 345 -16.22 -3.66 -33.51
C VAL A 345 -15.70 -2.34 -34.10
N ASP A 346 -16.31 -1.20 -33.72
CA ASP A 346 -15.96 0.12 -34.24
C ASP A 346 -14.61 0.64 -33.74
N GLU A 347 -14.04 0.06 -32.67
CA GLU A 347 -12.72 0.44 -32.16
C GLU A 347 -11.58 -0.05 -33.06
N GLY A 348 -11.85 -0.96 -34.02
CA GLY A 348 -10.84 -1.51 -34.92
C GLY A 348 -9.82 -2.45 -34.26
N VAL A 349 -9.93 -2.68 -32.95
CA VAL A 349 -9.03 -3.56 -32.17
C VAL A 349 -9.04 -5.00 -32.69
N HIS A 350 -10.23 -5.52 -33.03
CA HIS A 350 -10.35 -6.88 -33.55
C HIS A 350 -9.60 -7.06 -34.87
N ASN A 351 -9.65 -6.07 -35.77
CA ASN A 351 -8.88 -6.10 -37.03
C ASN A 351 -7.37 -6.08 -36.75
N GLN A 352 -6.93 -5.20 -35.84
CA GLN A 352 -5.51 -5.12 -35.46
C GLN A 352 -4.99 -6.45 -34.91
N ILE A 353 -5.76 -7.14 -34.06
CA ILE A 353 -5.39 -8.46 -33.55
C ILE A 353 -5.31 -9.48 -34.69
N MET A 354 -6.28 -9.48 -35.59
CA MET A 354 -6.32 -10.39 -36.74
C MET A 354 -5.12 -10.21 -37.68
N ASP A 355 -4.69 -8.97 -37.90
CA ASP A 355 -3.57 -8.62 -38.76
C ASP A 355 -2.19 -8.76 -38.05
N SER A 356 -2.19 -9.12 -36.78
CA SER A 356 -0.97 -9.21 -35.95
C SER A 356 -0.36 -10.60 -35.89
N THR A 357 0.85 -10.66 -35.33
CA THR A 357 1.55 -11.90 -35.01
C THR A 357 0.86 -12.72 -33.92
N ILE A 358 -0.07 -12.15 -33.16
CA ILE A 358 -0.85 -12.88 -32.14
C ILE A 358 -1.58 -14.05 -32.79
N TRP A 359 -2.33 -13.75 -33.86
CA TRP A 359 -3.16 -14.74 -34.53
C TRP A 359 -2.33 -15.87 -35.14
N THR A 360 -1.22 -15.52 -35.80
CA THR A 360 -0.33 -16.49 -36.44
C THR A 360 0.51 -17.27 -35.43
N SER A 361 0.68 -16.78 -34.20
CA SER A 361 1.41 -17.47 -33.13
C SER A 361 0.55 -18.49 -32.36
N LEU A 362 -0.79 -18.43 -32.47
CA LEU A 362 -1.68 -19.35 -31.73
C LEU A 362 -1.39 -20.84 -31.93
N PRO A 363 -1.07 -21.35 -33.14
CA PRO A 363 -0.69 -22.75 -33.31
C PRO A 363 0.55 -23.13 -32.50
N ALA A 364 1.54 -22.24 -32.37
CA ALA A 364 2.72 -22.47 -31.55
C ALA A 364 2.38 -22.45 -30.04
N VAL A 365 1.52 -21.52 -29.60
CA VAL A 365 0.99 -21.47 -28.22
C VAL A 365 0.27 -22.77 -27.85
N LEU A 366 -0.57 -23.29 -28.75
CA LEU A 366 -1.30 -24.54 -28.55
C LEU A 366 -0.41 -25.79 -28.58
N ASN A 367 0.76 -25.72 -29.18
CA ASN A 367 1.75 -26.81 -29.18
C ASN A 367 2.83 -26.65 -28.10
N HIS A 368 2.71 -25.66 -27.21
CA HIS A 368 3.67 -25.40 -26.16
C HIS A 368 3.74 -26.54 -25.14
N ASP A 369 4.91 -26.79 -24.52
CA ASP A 369 5.11 -27.93 -23.61
C ASP A 369 4.35 -27.79 -22.28
N HIS A 370 4.14 -26.56 -21.81
CA HIS A 370 3.42 -26.28 -20.56
C HIS A 370 1.89 -26.26 -20.74
N GLU A 371 1.15 -27.05 -19.96
CA GLU A 371 -0.30 -27.19 -20.08
C GLU A 371 -1.08 -25.89 -19.88
N ASP A 372 -0.65 -25.03 -18.94
CA ASP A 372 -1.34 -23.75 -18.65
C ASP A 372 -1.34 -22.82 -19.86
N VAL A 373 -0.27 -22.83 -20.67
CA VAL A 373 -0.17 -22.03 -21.90
C VAL A 373 -1.16 -22.54 -22.95
N ARG A 374 -1.23 -23.87 -23.12
CA ARG A 374 -2.20 -24.50 -24.05
C ARG A 374 -3.64 -24.21 -23.62
N GLU A 375 -3.93 -24.33 -22.32
CA GLU A 375 -5.25 -24.04 -21.77
C GLU A 375 -5.62 -22.56 -21.96
N ALA A 376 -4.71 -21.63 -21.68
CA ALA A 376 -4.94 -20.20 -21.89
C ALA A 376 -5.18 -19.87 -23.38
N GLY A 377 -4.44 -20.50 -24.28
CA GLY A 377 -4.65 -20.39 -25.73
C GLY A 377 -6.04 -20.87 -26.15
N LEU A 378 -6.50 -22.01 -25.62
CA LEU A 378 -7.86 -22.52 -25.87
C LEU A 378 -8.96 -21.61 -25.32
N ARG A 379 -8.74 -20.99 -24.15
CA ARG A 379 -9.67 -20.00 -23.57
C ARG A 379 -9.71 -18.70 -24.38
N LEU A 380 -8.59 -18.28 -24.96
CA LEU A 380 -8.54 -17.14 -25.87
C LEU A 380 -9.36 -17.44 -27.13
N ILE A 381 -9.15 -18.60 -27.77
CA ILE A 381 -9.96 -19.05 -28.91
C ILE A 381 -11.45 -19.08 -28.55
N GLU A 382 -11.81 -19.69 -27.42
CA GLU A 382 -13.20 -19.73 -26.94
C GLU A 382 -13.82 -18.33 -26.81
N GLY A 383 -13.07 -17.38 -26.24
CA GLY A 383 -13.49 -15.99 -26.10
C GLY A 383 -13.67 -15.28 -27.44
N SER A 384 -12.75 -15.49 -28.38
CA SER A 384 -12.77 -14.87 -29.70
C SER A 384 -13.96 -15.34 -30.56
N LEU A 385 -14.47 -16.56 -30.36
CA LEU A 385 -15.62 -17.09 -31.11
C LEU A 385 -16.91 -16.27 -30.94
N ALA A 386 -17.01 -15.46 -29.88
CA ALA A 386 -18.14 -14.55 -29.71
C ALA A 386 -18.24 -13.50 -30.83
N HIS A 387 -17.16 -13.28 -31.59
CA HIS A 387 -17.04 -12.21 -32.57
C HIS A 387 -16.94 -12.78 -33.99
N ASP A 388 -17.81 -12.31 -34.88
CA ASP A 388 -17.96 -12.80 -36.26
C ASP A 388 -16.66 -12.73 -37.06
N LEU A 389 -15.87 -11.67 -36.87
CA LEU A 389 -14.59 -11.47 -37.56
C LEU A 389 -13.64 -12.64 -37.30
N PHE A 390 -13.47 -13.02 -36.03
CA PHE A 390 -12.58 -14.12 -35.64
C PHE A 390 -13.12 -15.47 -36.14
N ARG A 391 -14.44 -15.69 -36.08
CA ARG A 391 -15.05 -16.92 -36.62
C ARG A 391 -14.77 -17.10 -38.11
N ARG A 392 -15.03 -16.06 -38.91
CA ARG A 392 -14.75 -16.07 -40.35
C ARG A 392 -13.27 -16.29 -40.64
N ALA A 393 -12.40 -15.66 -39.86
CA ALA A 393 -10.96 -15.85 -40.03
C ALA A 393 -10.49 -17.26 -39.67
N MET A 394 -11.10 -17.93 -38.68
CA MET A 394 -10.77 -19.32 -38.33
C MET A 394 -11.06 -20.31 -39.46
N VAL A 395 -12.05 -20.03 -40.32
CA VAL A 395 -12.50 -20.90 -41.40
C VAL A 395 -12.08 -20.41 -42.80
N ASN A 396 -11.35 -19.29 -42.88
CA ASN A 396 -11.00 -18.71 -44.18
C ASN A 396 -9.99 -19.60 -44.93
N GLU A 397 -10.44 -20.20 -46.02
CA GLU A 397 -9.71 -21.18 -46.83
C GLU A 397 -8.79 -20.58 -47.90
N GLN A 398 -8.49 -19.27 -47.88
CA GLN A 398 -7.67 -18.62 -48.92
C GLN A 398 -6.34 -19.33 -49.25
N THR A 399 -5.80 -20.16 -48.34
CA THR A 399 -4.56 -20.92 -48.55
C THR A 399 -4.74 -22.44 -48.54
N GLY A 400 -5.98 -22.95 -48.55
CA GLY A 400 -6.29 -24.39 -48.43
C GLY A 400 -6.08 -24.99 -47.03
N ASP A 401 -5.50 -24.21 -46.11
CA ASP A 401 -5.22 -24.60 -44.73
C ASP A 401 -5.77 -23.51 -43.78
N THR A 402 -6.87 -23.83 -43.12
CA THR A 402 -7.57 -22.91 -42.22
C THR A 402 -6.82 -22.80 -40.88
N PRO A 403 -6.83 -21.65 -40.20
CA PRO A 403 -6.26 -21.53 -38.85
C PRO A 403 -6.80 -22.60 -37.89
N LEU A 404 -8.08 -22.96 -38.03
CA LEU A 404 -8.71 -24.01 -37.23
C LEU A 404 -8.05 -25.38 -37.42
N ARG A 405 -7.65 -25.75 -38.65
CA ARG A 405 -6.88 -26.97 -38.92
C ARG A 405 -5.47 -26.90 -38.31
N ARG A 406 -4.80 -25.75 -38.41
CA ARG A 406 -3.45 -25.53 -37.83
C ARG A 406 -3.40 -25.67 -36.31
N PHE A 407 -4.50 -25.42 -35.61
CA PHE A 407 -4.57 -25.59 -34.16
C PHE A 407 -4.43 -27.05 -33.71
N ASN A 408 -4.59 -28.03 -34.62
CA ASN A 408 -4.46 -29.46 -34.34
C ASN A 408 -5.26 -29.88 -33.09
N LEU A 409 -6.54 -29.50 -33.04
CA LEU A 409 -7.42 -29.74 -31.88
C LEU A 409 -7.56 -31.23 -31.56
N HIS A 410 -7.39 -32.12 -32.54
CA HIS A 410 -7.34 -33.57 -32.29
C HIS A 410 -6.21 -33.97 -31.34
N LYS A 411 -5.00 -33.39 -31.49
CA LYS A 411 -3.90 -33.62 -30.55
C LYS A 411 -4.29 -33.14 -29.15
N LEU A 412 -4.91 -31.97 -29.02
CA LEU A 412 -5.31 -31.40 -27.72
C LEU A 412 -6.47 -32.14 -27.05
N LEU A 413 -7.37 -32.77 -27.81
CA LEU A 413 -8.40 -33.66 -27.28
C LEU A 413 -7.82 -34.90 -26.61
N ASN A 414 -6.62 -35.30 -27.04
CA ASN A 414 -5.85 -36.43 -26.53
C ASN A 414 -4.64 -35.97 -25.69
N ASP A 415 -4.57 -34.70 -25.29
CA ASP A 415 -3.49 -34.15 -24.46
C ASP A 415 -3.39 -34.91 -23.13
N ASP A 416 -2.20 -35.13 -22.58
CA ASP A 416 -2.04 -35.87 -21.32
C ASP A 416 -2.71 -35.15 -20.12
N CYS A 417 -2.80 -33.81 -20.17
CA CYS A 417 -3.43 -33.00 -19.14
C CYS A 417 -4.97 -33.01 -19.26
N VAL A 418 -5.64 -33.51 -18.21
CA VAL A 418 -7.12 -33.55 -18.10
C VAL A 418 -7.74 -32.17 -18.32
N ARG A 419 -7.10 -31.12 -17.78
CA ARG A 419 -7.59 -29.73 -17.83
C ARG A 419 -7.58 -29.19 -19.26
N VAL A 420 -6.50 -29.45 -20.00
CA VAL A 420 -6.39 -29.09 -21.43
C VAL A 420 -7.42 -29.84 -22.26
N ARG A 421 -7.58 -31.17 -22.07
CA ARG A 421 -8.62 -31.95 -22.76
C ARG A 421 -10.02 -31.40 -22.52
N TRP A 422 -10.34 -31.09 -21.26
CA TRP A 422 -11.65 -30.54 -20.89
C TRP A 422 -11.88 -29.17 -21.52
N GLN A 423 -10.90 -28.27 -21.45
CA GLN A 423 -10.99 -26.96 -22.07
C GLN A 423 -11.09 -27.06 -23.60
N CYS A 424 -10.38 -28.00 -24.24
CA CYS A 424 -10.47 -28.25 -25.68
C CYS A 424 -11.87 -28.68 -26.10
N ARG A 425 -12.48 -29.62 -25.36
CA ARG A 425 -13.89 -30.03 -25.58
C ARG A 425 -14.85 -28.87 -25.44
N ARG A 426 -14.64 -28.01 -24.45
CA ARG A 426 -15.45 -26.81 -24.24
C ARG A 426 -15.31 -25.82 -25.40
N THR A 427 -14.10 -25.56 -25.86
CA THR A 427 -13.83 -24.71 -27.03
C THR A 427 -14.49 -25.28 -28.29
N LEU A 428 -14.36 -26.58 -28.56
CA LEU A 428 -15.02 -27.25 -29.68
C LEU A 428 -16.55 -27.18 -29.61
N ALA A 429 -17.13 -27.43 -28.43
CA ALA A 429 -18.57 -27.31 -28.22
C ALA A 429 -19.06 -25.88 -28.41
N LYS A 430 -18.23 -24.87 -28.11
CA LYS A 430 -18.54 -23.46 -28.38
C LYS A 430 -18.46 -23.16 -29.88
N SER A 431 -17.44 -23.66 -30.58
CA SER A 431 -17.29 -23.52 -32.04
C SER A 431 -18.44 -24.17 -32.80
N ALA A 432 -18.87 -25.36 -32.40
CA ALA A 432 -19.95 -26.10 -33.06
C ALA A 432 -21.33 -25.42 -32.99
N LYS A 433 -21.47 -24.32 -32.23
CA LYS A 433 -22.71 -23.52 -32.21
C LYS A 433 -22.86 -22.60 -33.42
N TYR A 434 -21.83 -22.45 -34.24
CA TYR A 434 -21.85 -21.58 -35.40
C TYR A 434 -21.63 -22.41 -36.66
N ASP A 435 -22.54 -22.30 -37.63
CA ASP A 435 -22.59 -23.14 -38.83
C ASP A 435 -21.26 -23.16 -39.59
N ASP A 436 -20.64 -21.99 -39.79
CA ASP A 436 -19.36 -21.84 -40.49
C ASP A 436 -18.25 -22.69 -39.88
N THR A 437 -18.07 -22.60 -38.56
CA THR A 437 -17.05 -23.36 -37.83
C THR A 437 -17.45 -24.81 -37.63
N GLN A 438 -18.74 -25.12 -37.54
CA GLN A 438 -19.23 -26.50 -37.47
C GLN A 438 -18.90 -27.27 -38.76
N HIS A 439 -19.16 -26.66 -39.92
CA HIS A 439 -18.85 -27.28 -41.21
C HIS A 439 -17.35 -27.58 -41.35
N GLU A 440 -16.51 -26.65 -40.93
CA GLU A 440 -15.06 -26.82 -40.98
C GLU A 440 -14.53 -27.88 -39.99
N LEU A 441 -15.17 -28.06 -38.82
CA LEU A 441 -14.83 -29.12 -37.86
C LEU A 441 -15.24 -30.53 -38.33
N GLN A 442 -16.13 -30.65 -39.31
CA GLN A 442 -16.57 -31.93 -39.87
C GLN A 442 -15.67 -32.44 -40.99
N LYS A 443 -14.87 -31.56 -41.61
CA LYS A 443 -13.83 -31.91 -42.57
C LYS A 443 -12.60 -32.41 -41.83
#